data_AF-A0A7S2GIB2-F1
#
_entry.id   AF-A0A7S2GIB2-F1
#
_cell.length_a   1.000
_cell.length_b   1.000
_cell.length_c   1.000
_cell.angle_alpha   90.00
_cell.angle_beta   90.00
_cell.angle_gamma   90.00
#
_symmetry.space_group_name_H-M   'P 1'
#
loop_
_entity.id
_entity.type
_entity.pdbx_description
1 polymer ?
#
loop_
_entity_poly.entity_id
_entity_poly.type
_entity_poly.pdbx_seq_one_letter_code
_entity_poly.pdbx_strand_id
1 'polypeptide(L)'
;IGRKMTDPLVVKDQKFWPFKIVSSGKDAKPRIQVTFKGEKRLFYPEEISAMVLVKMRDIAEAFIGDEVTRAVITVPAYFNDSQRQATEDAGTIAGLEVLRILNEPTAAACR
;
A
#
# COMPACT_ATOMS: atom_id res chain seq x y z
N ILE A 1 5.15 -3.87 -0.69
CA ILE A 1 4.17 -4.00 0.42
C ILE A 1 4.12 -5.46 0.89
N GLY A 2 3.90 -5.72 2.19
CA GLY A 2 3.78 -7.08 2.74
C GLY A 2 5.01 -8.00 2.66
N ARG A 3 6.22 -7.45 2.48
CA ARG A 3 7.50 -8.19 2.43
C ARG A 3 8.36 -7.89 3.66
N LYS A 4 9.30 -8.78 3.97
CA LYS A 4 10.30 -8.59 5.04
C LYS A 4 11.52 -7.86 4.49
N MET A 5 12.26 -7.16 5.36
CA MET A 5 13.49 -6.45 4.98
C MET A 5 14.58 -7.42 4.49
N THR A 6 14.60 -8.65 5.02
CA THR A 6 15.55 -9.71 4.64
C THR A 6 15.26 -10.36 3.28
N ASP A 7 14.16 -9.99 2.62
CA ASP A 7 13.82 -10.52 1.30
C ASP A 7 14.87 -10.07 0.26
N PRO A 8 15.50 -11.01 -0.48
CA PRO A 8 16.51 -10.67 -1.48
C PRO A 8 16.04 -9.65 -2.52
N LEU A 9 14.74 -9.65 -2.85
CA LEU A 9 14.16 -8.67 -3.78
C LEU A 9 14.17 -7.27 -3.16
N VAL A 10 13.80 -7.14 -1.88
CA VAL A 10 13.79 -5.84 -1.17
C VAL A 10 15.21 -5.28 -1.06
N VAL A 11 16.20 -6.13 -0.77
CA VAL A 11 17.62 -5.72 -0.67
C VAL A 11 18.18 -5.30 -2.03
N LYS A 12 17.79 -5.98 -3.11
CA LYS A 12 18.19 -5.61 -4.48
C LYS A 12 17.57 -4.28 -4.88
N ASP A 13 16.27 -4.12 -4.68
CA ASP A 13 15.52 -2.94 -5.09
C ASP A 13 15.94 -1.69 -4.29
N GLN A 14 16.30 -1.86 -3.02
CA GLN A 14 16.82 -0.79 -2.17
C GLN A 14 18.03 -0.06 -2.77
N LYS A 15 18.87 -0.75 -3.56
CA LYS A 15 20.04 -0.13 -4.21
C LYS A 15 19.67 0.86 -5.31
N PHE A 16 18.45 0.76 -5.85
CA PHE A 16 17.98 1.60 -6.95
C PHE A 16 17.09 2.75 -6.47
N TRP A 17 16.70 2.76 -5.20
CA TRP A 17 15.78 3.76 -4.66
C TRP A 17 16.51 4.93 -4.00
N PRO A 18 16.05 6.18 -4.20
CA PRO A 18 16.65 7.37 -3.60
C PRO A 18 16.27 7.55 -2.12
N PHE A 19 15.30 6.78 -1.61
CA PHE A 19 14.81 6.86 -0.23
C PHE A 19 15.41 5.78 0.64
N LYS A 20 15.58 6.08 1.93
CA LYS A 20 16.16 5.14 2.89
C LYS A 20 15.09 4.20 3.43
N ILE A 21 15.37 2.90 3.39
CA ILE A 21 14.58 1.89 4.09
C ILE A 21 15.30 1.53 5.38
N VAL A 22 14.57 1.52 6.49
CA VAL A 22 15.04 1.10 7.80
C VAL A 22 14.19 -0.06 8.31
N SER A 23 14.80 -0.92 9.11
CA SER A 23 14.09 -1.95 9.89
C SER A 23 14.06 -1.48 11.34
N SER A 24 12.88 -1.30 11.91
CA SER A 24 12.72 -1.00 13.35
C SER A 24 11.77 -2.03 13.97
N GLY A 25 12.28 -2.79 14.95
CA GLY A 25 11.48 -3.73 15.75
C GLY A 25 11.82 -5.22 15.53
N LYS A 26 11.16 -6.08 16.30
CA LYS A 26 11.35 -7.54 16.31
C LYS A 26 10.87 -8.24 15.02
N ASP A 27 9.98 -7.60 14.25
CA ASP A 27 9.26 -8.23 13.14
C ASP A 27 9.91 -8.08 11.76
N ALA A 28 11.10 -7.44 11.67
CA ALA A 28 11.84 -7.23 10.42
C ALA A 28 11.02 -6.62 9.26
N LYS A 29 9.93 -5.90 9.57
CA LYS A 29 9.11 -5.18 8.58
C LYS A 29 9.87 -3.95 8.08
N PRO A 30 9.98 -3.74 6.75
CA PRO A 30 10.64 -2.58 6.19
C PRO A 30 9.79 -1.33 6.44
N ARG A 31 10.44 -0.24 6.87
CA ARG A 31 9.85 1.10 6.98
C ARG A 31 10.61 2.07 6.11
N ILE A 32 9.91 2.94 5.42
CA ILE A 32 10.48 3.97 4.56
C ILE A 32 10.69 5.21 5.41
N GLN A 33 11.93 5.68 5.47
CA GLN A 33 12.31 6.90 6.18
C GLN A 33 12.30 8.07 5.21
N VAL A 34 11.47 9.06 5.48
CA VAL A 34 11.40 10.32 4.71
C VAL A 34 11.54 11.51 5.65
N THR A 35 12.07 12.62 5.13
CA THR A 35 12.08 13.90 5.85
C THR A 35 10.85 14.69 5.42
N PHE A 36 9.89 14.87 6.32
CA PHE A 36 8.68 15.65 6.08
C PHE A 36 8.66 16.85 7.00
N LYS A 37 8.57 18.06 6.44
CA LYS A 37 8.58 19.33 7.19
C LYS A 37 9.78 19.47 8.16
N GLY A 38 10.96 18.98 7.76
CA GLY A 38 12.17 19.02 8.58
C GLY A 38 12.31 17.87 9.60
N GLU A 39 11.28 17.05 9.80
CA GLU A 39 11.30 15.91 10.72
C GLU A 39 11.49 14.59 9.97
N LYS A 40 12.30 13.69 10.53
CA LYS A 40 12.41 12.32 10.03
C LYS A 40 11.19 11.52 10.48
N ARG A 41 10.40 11.06 9.52
CA ARG A 41 9.24 10.20 9.75
C ARG A 41 9.47 8.83 9.15
N LEU A 42 8.93 7.83 9.82
CA LEU A 42 8.96 6.43 9.39
C LEU A 42 7.56 6.04 9.00
N PHE A 43 7.41 5.54 7.78
CA PHE A 43 6.14 5.05 7.27
C PHE A 43 6.26 3.59 6.89
N TYR A 44 5.23 2.82 7.19
CA TYR A 44 5.07 1.50 6.61
C TYR A 44 4.64 1.59 5.14
N PRO A 45 4.97 0.58 4.31
CA PRO A 45 4.51 0.54 2.92
C PRO A 45 2.99 0.67 2.78
N GLU A 46 2.23 0.04 3.68
CA GLU A 46 0.77 0.10 3.75
C GLU A 46 0.25 1.53 4.02
N GLU A 47 0.90 2.33 4.86
CA GLU A 47 0.52 3.72 5.12
C GLU A 47 0.73 4.60 3.89
N ILE A 48 1.82 4.38 3.15
CA ILE A 48 2.08 5.12 1.89
C ILE A 48 1.05 4.72 0.84
N SER A 49 0.73 3.43 0.72
CA SER A 49 -0.34 2.97 -0.17
C SER A 49 -1.70 3.55 0.22
N ALA A 50 -1.98 3.69 1.52
CA ALA A 50 -3.20 4.33 2.00
C ALA A 50 -3.27 5.81 1.57
N MET A 51 -2.17 6.57 1.62
CA MET A 51 -2.15 7.95 1.12
C MET A 51 -2.53 8.04 -0.37
N VAL A 52 -2.11 7.07 -1.18
CA VAL A 52 -2.52 7.00 -2.60
C VAL A 52 -4.01 6.68 -2.72
N LEU A 53 -4.51 5.73 -1.93
CA LEU A 53 -5.93 5.36 -1.92
C LEU A 53 -6.84 6.50 -1.45
N VAL A 54 -6.43 7.25 -0.43
CA VAL A 54 -7.12 8.48 0.01
C VAL A 54 -7.23 9.46 -1.16
N LYS A 55 -6.12 9.67 -1.90
CA LYS A 55 -6.16 10.58 -3.04
C LYS A 55 -7.10 10.08 -4.15
N MET A 56 -7.16 8.77 -4.39
CA MET A 56 -8.08 8.19 -5.37
C MET A 56 -9.55 8.30 -4.92
N ARG A 57 -9.81 8.11 -3.62
CA ARG A 57 -11.13 8.35 -3.02
C ARG A 57 -11.54 9.80 -3.21
N ASP A 58 -10.70 10.77 -2.85
CA ASP A 58 -11.01 12.19 -3.00
C ASP A 58 -11.33 12.57 -4.46
N ILE A 59 -10.65 11.94 -5.43
CA ILE A 59 -10.95 12.14 -6.86
C ILE A 59 -12.32 11.55 -7.22
N ALA A 60 -12.64 10.35 -6.74
CA ALA A 60 -13.93 9.71 -6.98
C ALA A 60 -15.08 10.49 -6.32
N GLU A 61 -14.90 10.96 -5.10
CA GLU A 61 -15.86 11.80 -4.36
C GLU A 61 -16.10 13.13 -5.08
N ALA A 62 -15.04 13.77 -5.58
CA ALA A 62 -15.18 15.00 -6.37
C ALA A 62 -15.92 14.77 -7.70
N PHE A 63 -15.81 13.57 -8.29
CA PHE A 63 -16.51 13.23 -9.53
C PHE A 63 -17.98 12.84 -9.30
N ILE A 64 -18.27 12.08 -8.23
CA ILE A 64 -19.61 11.60 -7.90
C ILE A 64 -20.43 12.67 -7.18
N GLY A 65 -19.79 13.51 -6.37
CA GLY A 65 -20.43 14.51 -5.51
C GLY A 65 -20.95 13.95 -4.17
N ASP A 66 -20.55 12.74 -3.80
CA ASP A 66 -20.97 12.04 -2.58
C ASP A 66 -19.80 11.23 -1.99
N GLU A 67 -19.91 10.82 -0.72
CA GLU A 67 -18.88 10.10 0.02
C GLU A 67 -18.67 8.68 -0.53
N VAL A 68 -17.40 8.29 -0.71
CA VAL A 68 -17.03 6.96 -1.19
C VAL A 68 -16.48 6.13 -0.03
N THR A 69 -17.31 5.23 0.48
CA THR A 69 -17.01 4.43 1.68
C THR A 69 -16.59 2.99 1.38
N ARG A 70 -16.91 2.46 0.19
CA ARG A 70 -16.70 1.05 -0.18
C ARG A 70 -15.88 0.92 -1.45
N ALA A 71 -14.92 0.00 -1.46
CA ALA A 71 -14.05 -0.21 -2.61
C ALA A 71 -13.69 -1.69 -2.84
N VAL A 72 -13.38 -2.00 -4.09
CA VAL A 72 -12.73 -3.25 -4.49
C VAL A 72 -11.34 -2.88 -4.98
N ILE A 73 -10.31 -3.53 -4.44
CA ILE A 73 -8.91 -3.21 -4.75
C ILE A 73 -8.28 -4.38 -5.50
N THR A 74 -7.59 -4.08 -6.60
CA THR A 74 -6.89 -5.08 -7.39
C THR A 74 -5.45 -5.26 -6.92
N VAL A 75 -4.97 -6.50 -6.92
CA VAL A 75 -3.57 -6.86 -6.65
C VAL A 75 -3.03 -7.78 -7.75
N PRO A 76 -1.71 -7.82 -7.97
CA PRO A 76 -1.12 -8.75 -8.90
C PRO A 76 -1.43 -10.20 -8.55
N ALA A 77 -1.63 -11.06 -9.54
CA ALA A 77 -2.01 -12.47 -9.30
C ALA A 77 -0.97 -13.25 -8.47
N TYR A 78 0.29 -12.85 -8.51
CA TYR A 78 1.39 -13.47 -7.76
C TYR A 78 1.52 -12.97 -6.31
N PHE A 79 0.64 -12.07 -5.84
CA PHE A 79 0.64 -11.65 -4.44
C PHE A 79 0.26 -12.79 -3.51
N ASN A 80 1.07 -12.99 -2.48
CA ASN A 80 0.78 -13.91 -1.38
C ASN A 80 -0.18 -13.27 -0.36
N ASP A 81 -0.65 -14.07 0.60
CA ASP A 81 -1.65 -13.65 1.59
C ASP A 81 -1.20 -12.45 2.43
N SER A 82 0.08 -12.42 2.84
CA SER A 82 0.65 -11.30 3.59
C SER A 82 0.64 -9.98 2.79
N GLN A 83 0.87 -10.05 1.48
CA GLN A 83 0.81 -8.89 0.60
C GLN A 83 -0.63 -8.45 0.33
N ARG A 84 -1.56 -9.40 0.20
CA ARG A 84 -3.01 -9.12 0.10
C ARG A 84 -3.53 -8.42 1.35
N GLN A 85 -3.22 -8.96 2.52
CA GLN A 85 -3.60 -8.38 3.80
C GLN A 85 -3.04 -6.97 3.95
N ALA A 86 -1.76 -6.75 3.64
CA ALA A 86 -1.18 -5.41 3.73
C ALA A 86 -1.83 -4.40 2.75
N THR A 87 -2.33 -4.85 1.59
CA THR A 87 -3.10 -4.01 0.68
C THR A 87 -4.52 -3.73 1.20
N GLU A 88 -5.16 -4.71 1.83
CA GLU A 88 -6.45 -4.53 2.51
C GLU A 88 -6.33 -3.54 3.68
N ASP A 89 -5.30 -3.70 4.52
CA ASP A 89 -4.98 -2.80 5.62
C ASP A 89 -4.77 -1.35 5.11
N ALA A 90 -4.10 -1.18 3.96
CA ALA A 90 -3.95 0.12 3.32
C ALA A 90 -5.30 0.74 2.92
N GLY A 91 -6.26 -0.07 2.47
CA GLY A 91 -7.64 0.36 2.20
C GLY A 91 -8.36 0.79 3.47
N THR A 92 -8.24 0.02 4.55
CA THR A 92 -8.81 0.37 5.86
C THR A 92 -8.22 1.66 6.42
N ILE A 93 -6.89 1.84 6.34
CA ILE A 93 -6.22 3.09 6.76
C ILE A 93 -6.69 4.29 5.93
N ALA A 94 -7.03 4.07 4.66
CA ALA A 94 -7.60 5.10 3.79
C ALA A 94 -9.07 5.44 4.09
N GLY A 95 -9.71 4.76 5.04
CA GLY A 95 -11.13 4.94 5.38
C GLY A 95 -12.09 4.26 4.39
N LEU A 96 -11.61 3.26 3.65
CA LEU A 96 -12.41 2.47 2.72
C LEU A 96 -12.72 1.09 3.32
N GLU A 97 -13.98 0.68 3.27
CA GLU A 97 -14.38 -0.70 3.46
C GLU A 97 -14.00 -1.51 2.21
N VAL A 98 -13.02 -2.41 2.37
CA VAL A 98 -12.52 -3.25 1.29
C VAL A 98 -13.43 -4.46 1.13
N LEU A 99 -14.34 -4.41 0.16
CA LEU A 99 -15.31 -5.48 -0.08
C LEU A 99 -14.65 -6.75 -0.61
N ARG A 100 -13.60 -6.59 -1.42
CA ARG A 100 -12.84 -7.69 -2.01
C ARG A 100 -11.48 -7.23 -2.51
N ILE A 101 -10.48 -8.09 -2.33
CA ILE A 101 -9.21 -8.02 -3.05
C ILE A 101 -9.32 -8.92 -4.29
N LEU A 102 -9.24 -8.33 -5.48
CA LEU A 102 -9.31 -9.03 -6.76
C LEU A 102 -7.94 -9.19 -7.40
N ASN A 103 -7.75 -10.27 -8.16
CA ASN A 103 -6.57 -10.39 -9.01
C ASN A 103 -6.73 -9.45 -10.21
N GLU A 104 -5.71 -8.66 -10.52
CA GLU A 104 -5.67 -7.77 -11.67
C GLU A 104 -6.07 -8.45 -13.00
N PRO A 105 -5.57 -9.65 -13.38
CA PRO A 105 -6.02 -10.30 -14.61
C PRO A 105 -7.50 -10.71 -14.58
N THR A 106 -8.03 -11.04 -13.41
CA THR A 106 -9.46 -11.36 -13.25
C THR A 106 -10.31 -10.10 -13.41
N ALA A 107 -9.89 -8.99 -12.79
CA ALA A 107 -10.58 -7.71 -12.92
C ALA A 107 -10.56 -7.21 -14.38
N ALA A 108 -9.44 -7.40 -15.10
CA ALA A 108 -9.33 -7.05 -16.51
C ALA A 108 -10.23 -7.91 -17.42
N ALA A 109 -10.45 -9.18 -17.06
CA ALA A 109 -11.31 -10.11 -17.79
C ALA A 109 -12.81 -9.87 -17.56
N CYS A 110 -13.19 -9.25 -16.44
CA CYS A 110 -14.58 -8.90 -16.13
C CYS A 110 -15.10 -7.65 -16.89
N ARG A 111 -14.47 -7.29 -18.01
CA ARG A 111 -14.80 -6.11 -18.82
C ARG A 111 -15.79 -6.42 -19.94
#